data_AF-A0A934AU50-F1
#
_entry.id   AF-A0A934AU50-F1
#
_cell.length_a   1.000
_cell.length_b   1.000
_cell.length_c   1.000
_cell.angle_alpha   90.00
_cell.angle_beta   90.00
_cell.angle_gamma   90.00
#
_symmetry.space_group_name_H-M   'P 1'
#
loop_
_entity.id
_entity.type
_entity.pdbx_description
1 polymer ?
#
loop_
_entity_poly.entity_id
_entity_poly.type
_entity_poly.pdbx_seq_one_letter_code
_entity_poly.pdbx_strand_id
1 'polypeptide(L)'
;MRRLPAPVSRPPAVAGQFYPGSPKELDARVAGLLAAAPRREAGDVVALLSPHAGYDYSGSTAAAAYRALPKGAFDSVVVVGAGHRRAVKGAAFYAGEYRCSTGGLPFDAELAQRLMEESDLIEPDNRAHEGEHSVEVQVPFIIRTLGPVRAVCMVMNTGELDDALKVGRALAASLKGRRTLLVASTDLSHFPSAAGAELADPTTLEALATLDPAVFWRSNELLLDAGLRGLDTTCCGAAGTAAVLAAARDLGAAAMRTLELTHSGKVTGEEDSQRVVGYAAAAFVRGGLDGRRPLAESERAALLAEARGAIKARLSREKAGNGGLSALSRLNLPGAAFVTITEADGELRGCIGDLEPRQTLLDSVRRNAAAAAFADPRFPALTAAELESVRVEVSVLSPKRTAHWSEVRPGDGVVIERNGRGGVFLPQVWEKLPDPREFLEVLCSQKAGLSKDAYRLPGTVLRIFSVEKMAEMGKK
;
A
#
# COMPACT_ATOMS: atom_id res chain seq x y z
N MET A 1 -16.07 -18.66 -26.23
CA MET A 1 -14.88 -18.99 -25.43
C MET A 1 -13.67 -18.34 -26.10
N ARG A 2 -13.01 -17.39 -25.43
CA ARG A 2 -11.80 -16.73 -25.96
C ARG A 2 -10.70 -17.79 -26.08
N ARG A 3 -10.07 -17.93 -27.26
CA ARG A 3 -9.04 -18.95 -27.52
C ARG A 3 -7.65 -18.35 -27.38
N LEU A 4 -6.76 -19.09 -26.74
CA LEU A 4 -5.33 -18.74 -26.72
C LEU A 4 -4.72 -18.77 -28.13
N PRO A 5 -3.89 -17.77 -28.48
CA PRO A 5 -3.10 -17.83 -29.71
C PRO A 5 -1.98 -18.89 -29.59
N ALA A 6 -1.41 -19.27 -30.74
CA ALA A 6 -0.27 -20.18 -30.77
C ALA A 6 0.92 -19.58 -30.00
N PRO A 7 1.59 -20.34 -29.10
CA PRO A 7 2.75 -19.84 -28.36
C PRO A 7 3.89 -19.42 -29.27
N VAL A 8 4.47 -18.24 -29.03
CA VAL A 8 5.63 -17.70 -29.78
C VAL A 8 6.76 -17.40 -28.81
N SER A 9 8.01 -17.75 -29.11
CA SER A 9 9.12 -17.44 -28.20
C SER A 9 9.54 -15.97 -28.29
N ARG A 10 9.65 -15.28 -27.15
CA ARG A 10 10.10 -13.89 -27.04
C ARG A 10 11.62 -13.82 -26.93
N PRO A 11 12.35 -13.21 -27.87
CA PRO A 11 13.78 -12.98 -27.70
C PRO A 11 14.05 -11.94 -26.59
N PRO A 12 15.25 -11.93 -25.97
CA PRO A 12 15.63 -10.87 -25.06
C PRO A 12 15.72 -9.52 -25.78
N ALA A 13 15.17 -8.47 -25.18
CA ALA A 13 15.16 -7.12 -25.72
C ALA A 13 16.19 -6.19 -25.04
N VAL A 14 16.64 -6.52 -23.82
CA VAL A 14 17.55 -5.67 -23.03
C VAL A 14 18.84 -6.38 -22.57
N ALA A 15 19.12 -7.56 -23.12
CA ALA A 15 20.40 -8.23 -22.96
C ALA A 15 21.55 -7.35 -23.49
N GLY A 16 22.62 -7.22 -22.69
CA GLY A 16 23.73 -6.30 -22.95
C GLY A 16 23.50 -4.86 -22.50
N GLN A 17 22.30 -4.51 -22.03
CA GLN A 17 21.97 -3.16 -21.52
C GLN A 17 21.58 -3.21 -20.04
N PHE A 18 20.60 -4.02 -19.68
CA PHE A 18 20.11 -4.13 -18.30
C PHE A 18 20.80 -5.27 -17.54
N TYR A 19 21.33 -6.25 -18.26
CA TYR A 19 22.07 -7.38 -17.72
C TYR A 19 23.06 -7.90 -18.80
N PRO A 20 24.09 -8.68 -18.44
CA PRO A 20 25.08 -9.16 -19.41
C PRO A 20 24.46 -9.93 -20.58
N GLY A 21 24.92 -9.65 -21.80
CA GLY A 21 24.41 -10.32 -23.01
C GLY A 21 24.91 -11.76 -23.17
N SER A 22 26.10 -12.07 -22.64
CA SER A 22 26.70 -13.41 -22.69
C SER A 22 26.03 -14.36 -21.69
N PRO A 23 25.64 -15.59 -22.11
CA PRO A 23 25.05 -16.59 -21.22
C PRO A 23 25.93 -16.88 -19.98
N LYS A 24 27.25 -17.02 -20.18
CA LYS A 24 28.20 -17.33 -19.10
C LYS A 24 28.32 -16.17 -18.11
N GLU A 25 28.38 -14.93 -18.61
CA GLU A 25 28.48 -13.74 -17.76
C GLU A 25 27.18 -13.48 -17.00
N LEU A 26 26.02 -13.70 -17.65
CA LEU A 26 24.73 -13.56 -16.99
C LEU A 26 24.55 -14.59 -15.87
N ASP A 27 24.87 -15.87 -16.11
CA ASP A 27 24.79 -16.89 -15.06
C ASP A 27 25.72 -16.56 -13.88
N ALA A 28 26.97 -16.17 -14.17
CA ALA A 28 27.92 -15.76 -13.14
C ALA A 28 27.45 -14.53 -12.37
N ARG A 29 26.89 -13.51 -13.06
CA ARG A 29 26.37 -12.29 -12.43
C ARG A 29 25.20 -12.59 -11.51
N VAL A 30 24.20 -13.34 -11.97
CA VAL A 30 23.03 -13.72 -11.16
C VAL A 30 23.45 -14.60 -9.98
N ALA A 31 24.34 -15.57 -10.20
CA ALA A 31 24.87 -16.42 -9.13
C ALA A 31 25.63 -15.61 -8.07
N GLY A 32 26.46 -14.65 -8.48
CA GLY A 32 27.18 -13.75 -7.58
C GLY A 32 26.24 -12.88 -6.75
N LEU A 33 25.24 -12.26 -7.38
CA LEU A 33 24.22 -11.44 -6.69
C LEU A 33 23.43 -12.28 -5.67
N LEU A 34 22.99 -13.49 -6.03
CA LEU A 34 22.28 -14.41 -5.13
C LEU A 34 23.16 -14.95 -4.00
N ALA A 35 24.47 -15.07 -4.22
CA ALA A 35 25.43 -15.49 -3.20
C ALA A 35 25.69 -14.38 -2.19
N ALA A 36 25.75 -13.12 -2.63
CA ALA A 36 25.94 -11.94 -1.79
C ALA A 36 24.67 -11.53 -1.04
N ALA A 37 23.48 -11.83 -1.57
CA ALA A 37 22.21 -11.50 -0.94
C ALA A 37 22.05 -12.17 0.44
N PRO A 38 21.50 -11.45 1.43
CA PRO A 38 21.32 -11.98 2.77
C PRO A 38 20.41 -13.21 2.77
N ARG A 39 20.80 -14.27 3.49
CA ARG A 39 19.95 -15.45 3.69
C ARG A 39 18.88 -15.13 4.73
N ARG A 40 17.70 -14.71 4.27
CA ARG A 40 16.51 -14.47 5.09
C ARG A 40 15.35 -15.27 4.50
N GLU A 41 14.99 -16.39 5.12
CA GLU A 41 13.79 -17.11 4.70
C GLU A 41 12.55 -16.30 5.05
N ALA A 42 11.74 -15.99 4.03
CA ALA A 42 10.51 -15.23 4.22
C ALA A 42 9.38 -16.07 4.84
N GLY A 43 9.51 -17.40 4.87
CA GLY A 43 8.46 -18.30 5.34
C GLY A 43 7.57 -18.77 4.19
N ASP A 44 6.27 -18.89 4.44
CA ASP A 44 5.29 -19.38 3.47
C ASP A 44 4.88 -18.25 2.50
N VAL A 45 5.67 -18.05 1.45
CA VAL A 45 5.52 -16.93 0.50
C VAL A 45 4.37 -17.16 -0.48
N VAL A 46 3.51 -16.15 -0.62
CA VAL A 46 2.44 -16.08 -1.63
C VAL A 46 2.87 -15.22 -2.83
N ALA A 47 3.48 -14.06 -2.54
CA ALA A 47 3.90 -13.12 -3.56
C ALA A 47 5.23 -12.45 -3.20
N LEU A 48 5.95 -11.97 -4.21
CA LEU A 48 7.14 -11.15 -4.08
C LEU A 48 6.96 -9.78 -4.72
N LEU A 49 7.61 -8.77 -4.14
CA LEU A 49 7.94 -7.50 -4.77
C LEU A 49 9.41 -7.55 -5.18
N SER A 50 9.73 -7.22 -6.44
CA SER A 50 11.10 -7.23 -6.98
C SER A 50 11.31 -6.06 -7.96
N PRO A 51 12.46 -5.35 -7.90
CA PRO A 51 12.76 -4.25 -8.80
C PRO A 51 13.16 -4.72 -10.19
N HIS A 52 13.07 -3.83 -11.18
CA HIS A 52 13.33 -4.11 -12.59
C HIS A 52 14.27 -3.14 -13.32
N ALA A 53 15.02 -2.29 -12.62
CA ALA A 53 16.14 -1.58 -13.22
C ALA A 53 17.29 -2.52 -13.65
N GLY A 54 18.33 -1.97 -14.27
CA GLY A 54 19.53 -2.71 -14.65
C GLY A 54 20.27 -3.31 -13.44
N TYR A 55 20.93 -4.47 -13.64
CA TYR A 55 21.55 -5.28 -12.58
C TYR A 55 22.71 -4.60 -11.85
N ASP A 56 23.29 -3.55 -12.42
CA ASP A 56 24.27 -2.70 -11.74
C ASP A 56 23.64 -1.78 -10.69
N TYR A 57 22.33 -1.54 -10.76
CA TYR A 57 21.61 -0.72 -9.79
C TYR A 57 20.71 -1.57 -8.87
N SER A 58 19.78 -2.35 -9.43
CA SER A 58 18.76 -3.04 -8.63
C SER A 58 19.02 -4.55 -8.46
N GLY A 59 20.07 -5.08 -9.08
CA GLY A 59 20.33 -6.52 -9.13
C GLY A 59 20.54 -7.17 -7.75
N SER A 60 21.17 -6.45 -6.81
CA SER A 60 21.35 -6.92 -5.42
C SER A 60 20.02 -6.99 -4.67
N THR A 61 19.15 -6.00 -4.86
CA THR A 61 17.80 -5.96 -4.30
C THR A 61 16.92 -7.07 -4.90
N ALA A 62 16.92 -7.25 -6.23
CA ALA A 62 16.21 -8.37 -6.86
C ALA A 62 16.72 -9.72 -6.34
N ALA A 63 18.03 -9.88 -6.18
CA ALA A 63 18.60 -11.09 -5.60
C ALA A 63 18.11 -11.35 -4.17
N ALA A 64 17.96 -10.32 -3.33
CA ALA A 64 17.38 -10.46 -1.99
C ALA A 64 15.93 -11.00 -2.03
N ALA A 65 15.11 -10.56 -3.01
CA ALA A 65 13.75 -11.07 -3.20
C ALA A 65 13.74 -12.57 -3.51
N TYR A 66 14.46 -13.00 -4.55
CA TYR A 66 14.46 -14.39 -4.99
C TYR A 66 15.21 -15.32 -4.05
N ARG A 67 16.24 -14.83 -3.35
CA ARG A 67 16.98 -15.62 -2.35
C ARG A 67 16.14 -15.99 -1.14
N ALA A 68 15.09 -15.23 -0.84
CA ALA A 68 14.19 -15.49 0.27
C ALA A 68 13.21 -16.66 0.03
N LEU A 69 13.15 -17.17 -1.21
CA LEU A 69 12.23 -18.23 -1.60
C LEU A 69 12.76 -19.64 -1.29
N PRO A 70 11.89 -20.54 -0.79
CA PRO A 70 12.24 -21.95 -0.65
C PRO A 70 12.39 -22.62 -2.03
N LYS A 71 13.44 -23.44 -2.20
CA LYS A 71 13.66 -24.22 -3.42
C LYS A 71 12.54 -25.24 -3.62
N GLY A 72 12.03 -25.36 -4.85
CA GLY A 72 11.02 -26.37 -5.22
C GLY A 72 9.62 -26.13 -4.64
N ALA A 73 9.36 -24.93 -4.09
CA ALA A 73 8.07 -24.60 -3.51
C ALA A 73 6.99 -24.25 -4.55
N PHE A 74 7.39 -23.91 -5.77
CA PHE A 74 6.49 -23.47 -6.83
C PHE A 74 6.71 -24.27 -8.11
N ASP A 75 5.61 -24.58 -8.82
CA ASP A 75 5.62 -25.21 -10.13
C ASP A 75 5.35 -24.21 -11.26
N SER A 76 4.84 -23.03 -10.90
CA SER A 76 4.55 -21.95 -11.84
C SER A 76 4.76 -20.58 -11.21
N VAL A 77 4.91 -19.55 -12.04
CA VAL A 77 5.04 -18.16 -11.62
C VAL A 77 4.18 -17.25 -12.49
N VAL A 78 3.53 -16.26 -11.90
CA VAL A 78 2.92 -15.15 -12.64
C VAL A 78 3.72 -13.90 -12.33
N VAL A 79 4.34 -13.32 -13.36
CA VAL A 79 5.08 -12.07 -13.24
C VAL A 79 4.22 -10.95 -13.79
N VAL A 80 3.91 -9.96 -12.96
CA VAL A 80 3.15 -8.77 -13.34
C VAL A 80 4.09 -7.58 -13.32
N GLY A 81 4.52 -7.13 -14.49
CA GLY A 81 5.36 -5.95 -14.67
C GLY A 81 4.58 -4.71 -15.09
N ALA A 82 5.23 -3.56 -15.00
CA ALA A 82 4.73 -2.32 -15.58
C ALA A 82 4.72 -2.38 -17.12
N GLY A 83 3.69 -1.83 -17.75
CA GLY A 83 3.66 -1.59 -19.20
C GLY A 83 4.19 -0.20 -19.55
N HIS A 84 5.46 -0.08 -19.96
CA HIS A 84 6.08 1.20 -20.29
C HIS A 84 5.92 1.59 -21.77
N ARG A 85 5.78 0.60 -22.66
CA ARG A 85 5.82 0.82 -24.12
C ARG A 85 4.46 1.02 -24.76
N ARG A 86 3.44 0.33 -24.27
CA ARG A 86 2.09 0.31 -24.85
C ARG A 86 1.03 0.32 -23.77
N ALA A 87 -0.02 1.09 -23.98
CA ALA A 87 -1.25 0.99 -23.20
C ALA A 87 -1.90 -0.38 -23.43
N VAL A 88 -2.39 -0.99 -22.36
CA VAL A 88 -3.12 -2.27 -22.40
C VAL A 88 -4.46 -2.16 -21.69
N LYS A 89 -5.42 -2.98 -22.10
CA LYS A 89 -6.73 -3.06 -21.44
C LYS A 89 -6.63 -3.97 -20.23
N GLY A 90 -6.46 -3.39 -19.03
CA GLY A 90 -6.25 -4.15 -17.81
C GLY A 90 -4.84 -4.74 -17.77
N ALA A 91 -4.71 -6.05 -18.00
CA ALA A 91 -3.43 -6.76 -18.02
C ALA A 91 -3.27 -7.58 -19.30
N ALA A 92 -2.18 -7.34 -20.03
CA ALA A 92 -1.81 -8.11 -21.21
C ALA A 92 -0.78 -9.17 -20.83
N PHE A 93 -0.98 -10.41 -21.27
CA PHE A 93 0.06 -11.44 -21.12
C PHE A 93 0.68 -11.82 -22.46
N TYR A 94 1.93 -12.26 -22.39
CA TYR A 94 2.63 -12.78 -23.54
C TYR A 94 2.33 -14.27 -23.71
N ALA A 95 1.75 -14.64 -24.84
CA ALA A 95 1.46 -16.01 -25.19
C ALA A 95 2.70 -16.69 -25.75
N GLY A 96 3.58 -17.16 -24.87
CA GLY A 96 4.74 -17.97 -25.23
C GLY A 96 5.92 -17.87 -24.27
N GLU A 97 7.00 -18.55 -24.64
CA GLU A 97 8.22 -18.64 -23.83
C GLU A 97 8.92 -17.29 -23.75
N TYR A 98 9.35 -16.89 -22.56
CA TYR A 98 10.16 -15.69 -22.34
C TYR A 98 11.65 -16.06 -22.29
N ARG A 99 12.47 -15.62 -23.25
CA ARG A 99 13.90 -15.96 -23.29
C ARG A 99 14.79 -14.87 -22.69
N CYS A 100 15.88 -15.32 -22.08
CA CYS A 100 17.07 -14.52 -21.75
C CYS A 100 18.33 -15.24 -22.25
N SER A 101 19.51 -14.68 -22.02
CA SER A 101 20.76 -15.28 -22.50
C SER A 101 21.07 -16.65 -21.87
N THR A 102 20.58 -16.94 -20.67
CA THR A 102 20.83 -18.22 -19.97
C THR A 102 19.79 -19.30 -20.26
N GLY A 103 18.68 -18.99 -20.92
CA GLY A 103 17.62 -19.96 -21.20
C GLY A 103 16.26 -19.34 -21.47
N GLY A 104 15.23 -20.19 -21.49
CA GLY A 104 13.84 -19.80 -21.65
C GLY A 104 13.01 -20.12 -20.42
N LEU A 105 12.02 -19.26 -20.15
CA LEU A 105 10.98 -19.47 -19.16
C LEU A 105 9.72 -20.01 -19.87
N PRO A 106 9.39 -21.31 -19.73
CA PRO A 106 8.29 -21.94 -20.45
C PRO A 106 6.93 -21.32 -20.14
N PHE A 107 6.04 -21.26 -21.12
CA PHE A 107 4.70 -20.70 -20.97
C PHE A 107 3.72 -21.68 -20.28
N ASP A 108 2.95 -21.21 -19.31
CA ASP A 108 1.83 -21.95 -18.72
C ASP A 108 0.52 -21.64 -19.46
N ALA A 109 0.29 -22.33 -20.58
CA ALA A 109 -0.92 -22.16 -21.38
C ALA A 109 -2.21 -22.52 -20.63
N GLU A 110 -2.17 -23.49 -19.71
CA GLU A 110 -3.34 -23.87 -18.92
C GLU A 110 -3.74 -22.75 -17.97
N LEU A 111 -2.76 -22.16 -17.27
CA LEU A 111 -3.01 -21.03 -16.38
C LEU A 111 -3.45 -19.78 -17.15
N ALA A 112 -2.82 -19.50 -18.31
CA ALA A 112 -3.21 -18.37 -19.15
C ALA A 112 -4.67 -18.48 -19.63
N GLN A 113 -5.12 -19.68 -20.02
CA GLN A 113 -6.52 -19.92 -20.42
C GLN A 113 -7.48 -19.63 -19.26
N ARG A 114 -7.17 -20.12 -18.05
CA ARG A 114 -7.98 -19.87 -16.85
C ARG A 114 -8.08 -18.37 -16.55
N LEU A 115 -6.96 -17.64 -16.61
CA LEU A 115 -6.94 -16.20 -16.36
C LEU A 115 -7.82 -15.42 -17.36
N MET A 116 -7.82 -15.82 -18.63
CA MET A 116 -8.72 -15.23 -19.63
C MET A 116 -10.18 -15.52 -19.31
N GLU A 117 -10.52 -16.72 -18.83
CA GLU A 117 -11.89 -17.10 -18.49
C GLU A 117 -12.41 -16.37 -17.25
N GLU A 118 -11.55 -16.08 -16.28
CA GLU A 118 -11.90 -15.34 -15.06
C GLU A 118 -12.14 -13.83 -15.29
N SER A 119 -11.55 -13.23 -16.34
CA SER A 119 -11.69 -11.79 -16.57
C SER A 119 -11.54 -11.35 -18.04
N ASP A 120 -12.43 -10.45 -18.48
CA ASP A 120 -12.33 -9.73 -19.76
C ASP A 120 -11.25 -8.62 -19.75
N LEU A 121 -10.59 -8.40 -18.61
CA LEU A 121 -9.43 -7.50 -18.47
C LEU A 121 -8.09 -8.21 -18.59
N ILE A 122 -8.09 -9.53 -18.81
CA ILE A 122 -6.86 -10.30 -19.02
C ILE A 122 -6.89 -10.89 -20.42
N GLU A 123 -6.00 -10.41 -21.28
CA GLU A 123 -5.97 -10.75 -22.70
C GLU A 123 -4.53 -11.02 -23.20
N PRO A 124 -4.34 -11.88 -24.21
CA PRO A 124 -3.04 -12.05 -24.84
C PRO A 124 -2.73 -10.84 -25.74
N ASP A 125 -1.60 -10.18 -25.54
CA ASP A 125 -1.09 -9.17 -26.47
C ASP A 125 0.44 -9.16 -26.50
N ASN A 126 1.02 -9.98 -27.38
CA ASN A 126 2.48 -10.07 -27.51
C ASN A 126 3.14 -8.73 -27.89
N ARG A 127 2.41 -7.81 -28.56
CA ARG A 127 2.95 -6.50 -28.95
C ARG A 127 3.19 -5.60 -27.74
N ALA A 128 2.44 -5.79 -26.65
CA ALA A 128 2.66 -5.07 -25.40
C ALA A 128 4.02 -5.41 -24.75
N HIS A 129 4.63 -6.52 -25.14
CA HIS A 129 5.90 -7.00 -24.60
C HIS A 129 7.11 -6.71 -25.51
N GLU A 130 6.90 -6.12 -26.69
CA GLU A 130 7.98 -5.72 -27.61
C GLU A 130 8.81 -4.59 -27.00
N GLY A 131 10.11 -4.84 -26.78
CA GLY A 131 11.00 -3.84 -26.15
C GLY A 131 10.71 -3.54 -24.68
N GLU A 132 9.74 -4.22 -24.06
CA GLU A 132 9.40 -4.09 -22.65
C GLU A 132 10.38 -4.88 -21.77
N HIS A 133 10.81 -4.29 -20.66
CA HIS A 133 11.88 -4.84 -19.81
C HIS A 133 11.38 -5.31 -18.44
N SER A 134 10.25 -4.77 -17.95
CA SER A 134 9.77 -4.99 -16.58
C SER A 134 9.62 -6.46 -16.20
N VAL A 135 9.21 -7.32 -17.13
CA VAL A 135 9.16 -8.78 -16.92
C VAL A 135 10.48 -9.47 -17.26
N GLU A 136 11.16 -9.03 -18.32
CA GLU A 136 12.36 -9.72 -18.84
C GLU A 136 13.49 -9.79 -17.81
N VAL A 137 13.74 -8.70 -17.07
CA VAL A 137 14.84 -8.65 -16.09
C VAL A 137 14.62 -9.57 -14.88
N GLN A 138 13.40 -10.06 -14.67
CA GLN A 138 13.07 -11.06 -13.64
C GLN A 138 13.46 -12.47 -14.08
N VAL A 139 13.46 -12.76 -15.39
CA VAL A 139 13.60 -14.10 -15.96
C VAL A 139 14.90 -14.80 -15.54
N PRO A 140 16.09 -14.16 -15.58
CA PRO A 140 17.34 -14.83 -15.17
C PRO A 140 17.32 -15.26 -13.70
N PHE A 141 16.73 -14.47 -12.81
CA PHE A 141 16.59 -14.84 -11.39
C PHE A 141 15.62 -15.99 -11.21
N ILE A 142 14.47 -15.98 -11.89
CA ILE A 142 13.46 -17.04 -11.83
C ILE A 142 14.07 -18.38 -12.23
N ILE A 143 14.72 -18.44 -13.41
CA ILE A 143 15.35 -19.66 -13.93
C ILE A 143 16.38 -20.21 -12.94
N ARG A 144 17.20 -19.33 -12.35
CA ARG A 144 18.28 -19.74 -11.45
C ARG A 144 17.79 -20.17 -10.07
N THR A 145 16.69 -19.60 -9.57
CA THR A 145 16.24 -19.82 -8.19
C THR A 145 15.11 -20.84 -8.05
N LEU A 146 14.12 -20.82 -8.94
CA LEU A 146 12.94 -21.67 -8.82
C LEU A 146 13.12 -23.04 -9.48
N GLY A 147 14.07 -23.17 -10.41
CA GLY A 147 14.26 -24.40 -11.19
C GLY A 147 13.21 -24.53 -12.31
N PRO A 148 12.77 -25.75 -12.68
CA PRO A 148 11.84 -25.94 -13.79
C PRO A 148 10.43 -25.49 -13.41
N VAL A 149 10.13 -24.22 -13.70
CA VAL A 149 8.80 -23.63 -13.53
C VAL A 149 8.24 -23.15 -14.86
N ARG A 150 6.91 -23.11 -14.98
CA ARG A 150 6.22 -22.47 -16.11
C ARG A 150 5.75 -21.07 -15.70
N ALA A 151 5.46 -20.20 -16.65
CA ALA A 151 5.09 -18.82 -16.35
C ALA A 151 3.94 -18.27 -17.18
N VAL A 152 3.22 -17.33 -16.57
CA VAL A 152 2.43 -16.33 -17.29
C VAL A 152 3.07 -14.97 -17.03
N CYS A 153 3.59 -14.37 -18.08
CA CYS A 153 4.28 -13.09 -18.04
C CYS A 153 3.33 -11.98 -18.50
N MET A 154 3.03 -11.02 -17.63
CA MET A 154 2.02 -9.99 -17.84
C MET A 154 2.58 -8.59 -17.68
N VAL A 155 2.03 -7.64 -18.43
CA VAL A 155 2.26 -6.20 -18.25
C VAL A 155 0.93 -5.51 -17.96
N MET A 156 0.98 -4.47 -17.14
CA MET A 156 -0.19 -3.74 -16.69
C MET A 156 0.12 -2.26 -16.49
N ASN A 157 -0.77 -1.38 -16.94
CA ASN A 157 -0.65 0.08 -16.82
C ASN A 157 -2.00 0.80 -16.81
N THR A 158 -3.05 0.19 -16.24
CA THR A 158 -4.32 0.87 -16.01
C THR A 158 -4.18 2.00 -14.98
N GLY A 159 -4.90 3.10 -15.18
CA GLY A 159 -5.02 4.21 -14.24
C GLY A 159 -6.14 4.04 -13.21
N GLU A 160 -6.89 2.94 -13.25
CA GLU A 160 -8.09 2.74 -12.43
C GLU A 160 -7.88 1.61 -11.40
N LEU A 161 -8.04 1.94 -10.11
CA LEU A 161 -7.93 0.97 -9.02
C LEU A 161 -8.92 -0.19 -9.18
N ASP A 162 -10.15 0.08 -9.62
CA ASP A 162 -11.19 -0.93 -9.79
C ASP A 162 -10.79 -2.02 -10.79
N ASP A 163 -10.10 -1.65 -11.86
CA ASP A 163 -9.59 -2.61 -12.84
C ASP A 163 -8.43 -3.42 -12.27
N ALA A 164 -7.54 -2.80 -11.49
CA ALA A 164 -6.50 -3.52 -10.76
C ALA A 164 -7.07 -4.53 -9.78
N LEU A 165 -8.13 -4.17 -9.04
CA LEU A 165 -8.83 -5.07 -8.13
C LEU A 165 -9.54 -6.22 -8.87
N LYS A 166 -10.13 -5.97 -10.05
CA LYS A 166 -10.74 -7.03 -10.88
C LYS A 166 -9.68 -8.01 -11.37
N VAL A 167 -8.54 -7.53 -11.86
CA VAL A 167 -7.40 -8.38 -12.26
C VAL A 167 -6.87 -9.18 -11.06
N GLY A 168 -6.72 -8.53 -9.90
CA GLY A 168 -6.30 -9.20 -8.66
C GLY A 168 -7.23 -10.34 -8.22
N ARG A 169 -8.55 -10.14 -8.30
CA ARG A 169 -9.53 -11.21 -8.02
C ARG A 169 -9.40 -12.38 -9.00
N ALA A 170 -9.23 -12.09 -10.29
CA ALA A 170 -9.06 -13.12 -11.31
C ALA A 170 -7.75 -13.91 -11.13
N LEU A 171 -6.66 -13.23 -10.74
CA LEU A 171 -5.41 -13.87 -10.34
C LEU A 171 -5.65 -14.80 -9.13
N ALA A 172 -6.26 -14.33 -8.05
CA ALA A 172 -6.52 -15.17 -6.87
C ALA A 172 -7.39 -16.39 -7.19
N ALA A 173 -8.46 -16.21 -7.98
CA ALA A 173 -9.34 -17.30 -8.39
C ALA A 173 -8.59 -18.36 -9.22
N SER A 174 -7.79 -17.93 -10.21
CA SER A 174 -7.02 -18.81 -11.10
C SER A 174 -5.89 -19.57 -10.38
N LEU A 175 -5.34 -18.99 -9.32
CA LEU A 175 -4.19 -19.53 -8.58
C LEU A 175 -4.57 -20.37 -7.37
N LYS A 176 -5.84 -20.36 -6.95
CA LYS A 176 -6.31 -21.12 -5.79
C LYS A 176 -6.00 -22.61 -5.92
N GLY A 177 -5.31 -23.16 -4.93
CA GLY A 177 -4.92 -24.57 -4.89
C GLY A 177 -3.73 -24.95 -5.79
N ARG A 178 -3.09 -23.98 -6.47
CA ARG A 178 -1.86 -24.19 -7.26
C ARG A 178 -0.65 -23.73 -6.45
N ARG A 179 0.50 -24.39 -6.67
CA ARG A 179 1.81 -23.93 -6.17
C ARG A 179 2.38 -22.88 -7.11
N THR A 180 1.79 -21.69 -7.10
CA THR A 180 2.16 -20.61 -8.01
C THR A 180 2.63 -19.39 -7.25
N LEU A 181 3.81 -18.88 -7.62
CA LEU A 181 4.34 -17.63 -7.10
C LEU A 181 3.76 -16.44 -7.87
N LEU A 182 3.34 -15.39 -7.17
CA LEU A 182 3.08 -14.07 -7.76
C LEU A 182 4.32 -13.19 -7.63
N VAL A 183 4.70 -12.47 -8.68
CA VAL A 183 5.78 -11.47 -8.65
C VAL A 183 5.26 -10.13 -9.15
N ALA A 184 5.17 -9.14 -8.26
CA ALA A 184 5.02 -7.73 -8.62
C ALA A 184 6.40 -7.17 -9.00
N SER A 185 6.60 -6.92 -10.29
CA SER A 185 7.85 -6.37 -10.81
C SER A 185 7.74 -4.84 -10.91
N THR A 186 8.40 -4.13 -9.98
CA THR A 186 8.35 -2.66 -9.90
C THR A 186 9.57 -2.09 -9.21
N ASP A 187 10.10 -0.99 -9.76
CA ASP A 187 10.91 -0.03 -9.01
C ASP A 187 9.99 0.90 -8.19
N LEU A 188 10.55 1.63 -7.23
CA LEU A 188 9.83 2.58 -6.37
C LEU A 188 9.93 4.01 -6.93
N SER A 189 10.30 5.01 -6.11
CA SER A 189 10.32 6.40 -6.52
C SER A 189 11.25 6.63 -7.71
N HIS A 190 10.82 7.45 -8.68
CA HIS A 190 11.64 7.84 -9.82
C HIS A 190 11.98 9.32 -9.74
N PHE A 191 13.27 9.58 -9.69
CA PHE A 191 13.93 10.87 -9.82
C PHE A 191 13.77 11.93 -8.72
N PRO A 192 13.24 11.65 -7.50
CA PRO A 192 13.40 12.61 -6.42
C PRO A 192 14.88 12.72 -6.02
N SER A 193 15.21 13.68 -5.15
CA SER A 193 16.45 13.63 -4.40
C SER A 193 16.50 12.39 -3.50
N ALA A 194 17.69 11.98 -3.08
CA ALA A 194 17.87 10.89 -2.13
C ALA A 194 17.04 11.09 -0.85
N ALA A 195 17.05 12.29 -0.27
CA ALA A 195 16.20 12.63 0.87
C ALA A 195 14.69 12.51 0.55
N GLY A 196 14.27 12.80 -0.68
CA GLY A 196 12.88 12.58 -1.12
C GLY A 196 12.54 11.10 -1.24
N ALA A 197 13.43 10.28 -1.79
CA ALA A 197 13.28 8.82 -1.84
C ALA A 197 13.21 8.21 -0.43
N GLU A 198 14.02 8.71 0.50
CA GLU A 198 14.02 8.29 1.91
C GLU A 198 12.74 8.65 2.68
N LEU A 199 11.90 9.54 2.14
CA LEU A 199 10.56 9.81 2.64
C LEU A 199 9.50 8.97 1.91
N ALA A 200 9.57 8.90 0.57
CA ALA A 200 8.56 8.27 -0.27
C ALA A 200 8.60 6.74 -0.26
N ASP A 201 9.79 6.15 -0.37
CA ASP A 201 9.95 4.71 -0.56
C ASP A 201 9.56 3.91 0.72
N PRO A 202 10.01 4.30 1.93
CA PRO A 202 9.51 3.68 3.15
C PRO A 202 8.00 3.83 3.33
N THR A 203 7.42 4.98 2.96
CA THR A 203 5.97 5.21 3.01
C THR A 203 5.23 4.25 2.07
N THR A 204 5.77 4.03 0.88
CA THR A 204 5.22 3.07 -0.09
C THR A 204 5.24 1.66 0.48
N LEU A 205 6.33 1.25 1.16
CA LEU A 205 6.40 -0.05 1.82
C LEU A 205 5.44 -0.17 3.02
N GLU A 206 5.28 0.87 3.84
CA GLU A 206 4.28 0.87 4.93
C GLU A 206 2.86 0.72 4.37
N ALA A 207 2.58 1.33 3.21
CA ALA A 207 1.28 1.18 2.55
C ALA A 207 1.06 -0.26 2.05
N LEU A 208 2.07 -0.88 1.43
CA LEU A 208 2.02 -2.30 1.03
C LEU A 208 1.87 -3.25 2.23
N ALA A 209 2.50 -2.92 3.37
CA ALA A 209 2.45 -3.71 4.59
C ALA A 209 1.03 -3.81 5.19
N THR A 210 0.13 -2.89 4.83
CA THR A 210 -1.28 -2.95 5.24
C THR A 210 -2.06 -4.07 4.58
N LEU A 211 -1.53 -4.67 3.50
CA LEU A 211 -2.22 -5.63 2.64
C LEU A 211 -3.54 -5.09 2.05
N ASP A 212 -3.71 -3.77 2.03
CA ASP A 212 -4.89 -3.12 1.48
C ASP A 212 -4.51 -2.36 0.19
N PRO A 213 -4.90 -2.87 -0.99
CA PRO A 213 -4.65 -2.18 -2.27
C PRO A 213 -5.22 -0.77 -2.34
N ALA A 214 -6.31 -0.46 -1.64
CA ALA A 214 -6.89 0.88 -1.64
C ALA A 214 -6.03 1.85 -0.82
N VAL A 215 -5.47 1.38 0.30
CA VAL A 215 -4.50 2.17 1.09
C VAL A 215 -3.23 2.39 0.28
N PHE A 216 -2.67 1.35 -0.34
CA PHE A 216 -1.52 1.47 -1.23
C PHE A 216 -1.74 2.47 -2.36
N TRP A 217 -2.88 2.35 -3.06
CA TRP A 217 -3.24 3.25 -4.15
C TRP A 217 -3.34 4.70 -3.69
N ARG A 218 -4.08 4.95 -2.61
CA ARG A 218 -4.26 6.30 -2.06
C ARG A 218 -2.97 6.89 -1.53
N SER A 219 -2.09 6.08 -0.92
CA SER A 219 -0.76 6.52 -0.50
C SER A 219 0.08 7.01 -1.68
N ASN A 220 0.04 6.33 -2.82
CA ASN A 220 0.76 6.78 -4.02
C ASN A 220 0.26 8.14 -4.50
N GLU A 221 -1.06 8.36 -4.54
CA GLU A 221 -1.65 9.65 -4.90
C GLU A 221 -1.18 10.77 -3.94
N LEU A 222 -1.26 10.52 -2.63
CA LEU A 222 -0.84 11.51 -1.62
C LEU A 222 0.65 11.83 -1.68
N LEU A 223 1.50 10.85 -1.97
CA LEU A 223 2.95 11.05 -2.11
C LEU A 223 3.30 11.90 -3.35
N LEU A 224 2.56 11.72 -4.46
CA LEU A 224 2.70 12.56 -5.64
C LEU A 224 2.23 14.00 -5.36
N ASP A 225 1.11 14.15 -4.65
CA ASP A 225 0.55 15.44 -4.25
C ASP A 225 1.42 16.17 -3.21
N ALA A 226 2.28 15.46 -2.47
CA ALA A 226 3.17 16.04 -1.46
C ALA A 226 4.26 16.95 -2.04
N GLY A 227 4.42 16.99 -3.38
CA GLY A 227 5.29 17.95 -4.05
C GLY A 227 6.78 17.69 -3.83
N LEU A 228 7.19 16.42 -3.65
CA LEU A 228 8.60 16.04 -3.59
C LEU A 228 9.29 16.44 -4.90
N ARG A 229 10.35 17.25 -4.79
CA ARG A 229 11.05 17.81 -5.95
C ARG A 229 11.57 16.69 -6.87
N GLY A 230 11.11 16.69 -8.12
CA GLY A 230 11.58 15.78 -9.16
C GLY A 230 10.96 14.38 -9.12
N LEU A 231 9.99 14.12 -8.23
CA LEU A 231 9.30 12.84 -8.17
C LEU A 231 8.35 12.67 -9.38
N ASP A 232 8.66 11.74 -10.27
CA ASP A 232 7.82 11.44 -11.43
C ASP A 232 6.79 10.34 -11.13
N THR A 233 7.17 9.33 -10.36
CA THR A 233 6.28 8.26 -9.89
C THR A 233 6.81 7.69 -8.57
N THR A 234 5.93 7.17 -7.71
CA THR A 234 6.29 6.47 -6.47
C THR A 234 6.52 4.98 -6.67
N CYS A 235 5.95 4.42 -7.74
CA CYS A 235 5.97 2.99 -8.05
C CYS A 235 5.60 2.83 -9.53
N CYS A 236 6.55 2.51 -10.41
CA CYS A 236 6.30 2.41 -11.86
C CYS A 236 5.30 1.29 -12.21
N GLY A 237 5.24 0.23 -11.39
CA GLY A 237 4.31 -0.88 -11.50
C GLY A 237 3.08 -0.77 -10.61
N ALA A 238 2.67 0.43 -10.14
CA ALA A 238 1.60 0.61 -9.16
C ALA A 238 0.32 -0.19 -9.49
N ALA A 239 -0.10 -0.19 -10.75
CA ALA A 239 -1.26 -0.95 -11.22
C ALA A 239 -1.11 -2.46 -11.01
N GLY A 240 0.02 -3.03 -11.47
CA GLY A 240 0.34 -4.44 -11.29
C GLY A 240 0.54 -4.82 -9.83
N THR A 241 1.20 -3.97 -9.05
CA THR A 241 1.43 -4.16 -7.62
C THR A 241 0.12 -4.17 -6.84
N ALA A 242 -0.83 -3.29 -7.15
CA ALA A 242 -2.15 -3.29 -6.52
C ALA A 242 -2.93 -4.58 -6.83
N ALA A 243 -2.87 -5.07 -8.08
CA ALA A 243 -3.49 -6.33 -8.46
C ALA A 243 -2.84 -7.53 -7.75
N VAL A 244 -1.50 -7.57 -7.68
CA VAL A 244 -0.76 -8.62 -6.94
C VAL A 244 -1.06 -8.55 -5.45
N LEU A 245 -1.15 -7.36 -4.86
CA LEU A 245 -1.48 -7.19 -3.44
C LEU A 245 -2.90 -7.70 -3.13
N ALA A 246 -3.87 -7.37 -3.98
CA ALA A 246 -5.24 -7.88 -3.89
C ALA A 246 -5.26 -9.41 -3.99
N ALA A 247 -4.56 -9.96 -4.98
CA ALA A 247 -4.48 -11.39 -5.20
C ALA A 247 -3.80 -12.11 -4.03
N ALA A 248 -2.69 -11.57 -3.52
CA ALA A 248 -1.94 -12.13 -2.41
C ALA A 248 -2.79 -12.18 -1.13
N ARG A 249 -3.51 -11.11 -0.82
CA ARG A 249 -4.46 -11.06 0.31
C ARG A 249 -5.53 -12.13 0.18
N ASP A 250 -6.21 -12.19 -0.97
CA ASP A 250 -7.30 -13.14 -1.20
C ASP A 250 -6.81 -14.60 -1.26
N LEU A 251 -5.54 -14.80 -1.64
CA LEU A 251 -4.88 -16.09 -1.56
C LEU A 251 -4.49 -16.43 -0.13
N GLY A 252 -4.44 -15.50 0.83
CA GLY A 252 -4.20 -15.75 2.26
C GLY A 252 -2.89 -15.18 2.81
N ALA A 253 -2.26 -14.22 2.13
CA ALA A 253 -1.20 -13.43 2.73
C ALA A 253 -1.75 -12.64 3.93
N ALA A 254 -1.02 -12.67 5.05
CA ALA A 254 -1.41 -12.03 6.30
C ALA A 254 -0.36 -11.03 6.81
N ALA A 255 0.85 -11.07 6.27
CA ALA A 255 1.91 -10.12 6.57
C ALA A 255 2.78 -9.84 5.33
N MET A 256 3.50 -8.73 5.37
CA MET A 256 4.60 -8.41 4.45
C MET A 256 5.92 -8.37 5.23
N ARG A 257 6.98 -8.91 4.63
CA ARG A 257 8.36 -8.80 5.12
C ARG A 257 9.18 -7.98 4.14
N THR A 258 9.69 -6.83 4.56
CA THR A 258 10.70 -6.08 3.81
C THR A 258 12.03 -6.83 3.88
N LEU A 259 12.59 -7.15 2.72
CA LEU A 259 13.85 -7.89 2.60
C LEU A 259 15.02 -6.94 2.36
N GLU A 260 14.79 -5.92 1.53
CA GLU A 260 15.77 -4.89 1.15
C GLU A 260 15.03 -3.60 0.76
N LEU A 261 15.64 -2.45 1.08
CA LEU A 261 15.19 -1.13 0.63
C LEU A 261 16.42 -0.23 0.43
N THR A 262 16.60 0.28 -0.78
CA THR A 262 17.71 1.16 -1.16
C THR A 262 17.29 2.08 -2.31
N HIS A 263 18.23 2.90 -2.80
CA HIS A 263 18.05 3.67 -4.02
C HIS A 263 19.36 3.73 -4.82
N SER A 264 19.29 4.12 -6.09
CA SER A 264 20.45 4.16 -6.99
C SER A 264 21.66 4.89 -6.41
N GLY A 265 21.45 6.05 -5.76
CA GLY A 265 22.51 6.80 -5.08
C GLY A 265 23.29 5.98 -4.04
N LYS A 266 22.62 5.22 -3.17
CA LYS A 266 23.29 4.32 -2.20
C LYS A 266 24.05 3.20 -2.87
N VAL A 267 23.52 2.67 -3.98
CA VAL A 267 24.16 1.58 -4.73
C VAL A 267 25.42 2.06 -5.45
N THR A 268 25.41 3.27 -6.01
CA THR A 268 26.55 3.85 -6.75
C THR A 268 27.51 4.65 -5.90
N GLY A 269 27.22 4.87 -4.61
CA GLY A 269 28.03 5.70 -3.71
C GLY A 269 27.77 7.21 -3.82
N GLU A 270 26.69 7.62 -4.48
CA GLU A 270 26.21 9.00 -4.62
C GLU A 270 25.01 9.26 -3.69
N GLU A 271 25.22 9.11 -2.38
CA GLU A 271 24.14 9.13 -1.38
C GLU A 271 23.35 10.45 -1.37
N ASP A 272 23.98 11.59 -1.66
CA ASP A 272 23.35 12.91 -1.68
C ASP A 272 22.78 13.32 -3.06
N SER A 273 22.66 12.36 -3.99
CA SER A 273 22.18 12.62 -5.35
C SER A 273 20.81 13.31 -5.34
N GLN A 274 20.66 14.31 -6.20
CA GLN A 274 19.40 15.04 -6.38
C GLN A 274 18.44 14.34 -7.35
N ARG A 275 18.81 13.14 -7.82
CA ARG A 275 18.02 12.35 -8.75
C ARG A 275 18.35 10.87 -8.59
N VAL A 276 17.49 10.13 -7.89
CA VAL A 276 17.66 8.69 -7.65
C VAL A 276 16.46 7.87 -8.11
N VAL A 277 16.62 6.55 -8.24
CA VAL A 277 15.50 5.61 -8.36
C VAL A 277 15.51 4.68 -7.15
N GLY A 278 14.35 4.53 -6.50
CA GLY A 278 14.15 3.66 -5.34
C GLY A 278 13.98 2.19 -5.72
N TYR A 279 14.53 1.28 -4.91
CA TYR A 279 14.44 -0.17 -5.11
C TYR A 279 14.07 -0.86 -3.81
N ALA A 280 13.10 -1.78 -3.87
CA ALA A 280 12.77 -2.62 -2.73
C ALA A 280 12.52 -4.07 -3.11
N ALA A 281 12.83 -4.95 -2.18
CA ALA A 281 12.43 -6.35 -2.21
C ALA A 281 11.56 -6.63 -1.00
N ALA A 282 10.43 -7.30 -1.21
CA ALA A 282 9.54 -7.71 -0.14
C ALA A 282 8.86 -9.05 -0.44
N ALA A 283 8.46 -9.75 0.60
CA ALA A 283 7.69 -10.99 0.50
C ALA A 283 6.36 -10.88 1.25
N PHE A 284 5.27 -11.26 0.59
CA PHE A 284 3.94 -11.38 1.16
C PHE A 284 3.71 -12.82 1.57
N VAL A 285 3.41 -13.07 2.84
CA VAL A 285 3.51 -14.41 3.46
C VAL A 285 2.21 -14.83 4.15
N ARG A 286 1.93 -16.14 4.14
CA ARG A 286 0.87 -16.75 4.94
C ARG A 286 1.30 -16.80 6.40
N GLY A 287 0.45 -16.31 7.28
CA GLY A 287 0.75 -16.22 8.71
C GLY A 287 1.78 -15.13 9.06
N GLY A 288 1.72 -14.68 10.31
CA GLY A 288 2.43 -13.49 10.79
C GLY A 288 1.48 -12.54 11.52
N LEU A 289 2.02 -11.59 12.27
CA LEU A 289 1.21 -10.54 12.88
C LEU A 289 0.61 -9.66 11.78
N ASP A 290 -0.69 -9.42 11.86
CA ASP A 290 -1.46 -8.50 11.02
C ASP A 290 -0.72 -7.16 10.84
N GLY A 291 -0.68 -6.64 9.61
CA GLY A 291 -0.09 -5.34 9.28
C GLY A 291 -0.68 -4.17 10.08
N ARG A 292 -1.82 -4.36 10.73
CA ARG A 292 -2.46 -3.41 11.65
C ARG A 292 -1.81 -3.39 13.03
N ARG A 293 -0.55 -2.97 13.09
CA ARG A 293 0.16 -2.72 14.36
C ARG A 293 -0.35 -1.42 15.00
N PRO A 294 -0.46 -1.34 16.35
CA PRO A 294 -0.68 -0.06 17.04
C PRO A 294 0.38 0.97 16.66
N LEU A 295 0.08 2.27 16.80
CA LEU A 295 1.08 3.31 16.65
C LEU A 295 2.15 3.19 17.74
N ALA A 296 3.42 3.27 17.32
CA ALA A 296 4.55 3.28 18.24
C ALA A 296 4.55 4.56 19.08
N GLU A 297 5.17 4.53 20.26
CA GLU A 297 5.20 5.70 21.16
C GLU A 297 5.81 6.95 20.49
N SER A 298 6.82 6.77 19.63
CA SER A 298 7.40 7.86 18.83
C SER A 298 6.39 8.46 17.85
N GLU A 299 5.56 7.63 17.21
CA GLU A 299 4.49 8.07 16.30
C GLU A 299 3.39 8.79 17.07
N ARG A 300 3.02 8.27 18.25
CA ARG A 300 2.03 8.89 19.15
C ARG A 300 2.49 10.26 19.63
N ALA A 301 3.73 10.35 20.10
CA ALA A 301 4.33 11.61 20.54
C ALA A 301 4.45 12.63 19.38
N ALA A 302 4.84 12.17 18.19
CA ALA A 302 4.92 13.03 17.01
C ALA A 302 3.55 13.62 16.63
N LEU A 303 2.48 12.83 16.65
CA LEU A 303 1.13 13.34 16.37
C LEU A 303 0.68 14.41 17.37
N LEU A 304 0.93 14.22 18.67
CA LEU A 304 0.62 15.22 19.70
C LEU A 304 1.44 16.51 19.50
N ALA A 305 2.75 16.37 19.23
CA ALA A 305 3.64 17.50 18.98
C ALA A 305 3.20 18.30 17.75
N GLU A 306 2.77 17.62 16.69
CA GLU A 306 2.31 18.23 15.43
C GLU A 306 0.94 18.91 15.59
N ALA A 307 0.03 18.32 16.37
CA ALA A 307 -1.22 18.95 16.75
C ALA A 307 -0.98 20.27 17.49
N ARG A 308 -0.16 20.25 18.55
CA ARG A 308 0.19 21.46 19.32
C ARG A 308 0.97 22.48 18.48
N GLY A 309 1.91 22.01 17.67
CA GLY A 309 2.69 22.84 16.75
C GLY A 309 1.82 23.60 15.75
N ALA A 310 0.80 22.94 15.19
CA ALA A 310 -0.15 23.57 14.28
C ALA A 310 -0.97 24.69 14.95
N ILE A 311 -1.39 24.48 16.20
CA ILE A 311 -2.10 25.51 16.98
C ILE A 311 -1.17 26.69 17.26
N LYS A 312 0.07 26.42 17.71
CA LYS A 312 1.07 27.45 18.01
C LYS A 312 1.44 28.29 16.78
N ALA A 313 1.70 27.67 15.64
CA ALA A 313 2.03 28.36 14.39
C ALA A 313 0.93 29.32 13.95
N ARG A 314 -0.34 28.96 14.15
CA ARG A 314 -1.48 29.83 13.81
C ARG A 314 -1.57 31.05 14.73
N LEU A 315 -1.24 30.89 16.01
CA LEU A 315 -1.22 31.96 17.02
C LEU A 315 -0.05 32.93 16.81
N SER A 316 1.14 32.41 16.48
CA SER A 316 2.34 33.23 16.22
C SER A 316 2.29 33.99 14.89
N ARG A 317 1.28 33.73 14.03
CA ARG A 317 1.22 34.17 12.62
C ARG A 317 2.46 33.78 11.82
N GLU A 318 3.24 32.82 12.30
CA GLU A 318 4.27 32.20 11.49
C GLU A 318 3.56 31.56 10.29
N LYS A 319 4.19 31.62 9.11
CA LYS A 319 3.77 30.71 8.05
C LYS A 319 3.90 29.32 8.63
N ALA A 320 2.77 28.64 8.85
CA ALA A 320 2.79 27.21 9.09
C ALA A 320 3.71 26.62 8.02
N GLY A 321 4.78 25.93 8.44
CA GLY A 321 5.65 25.25 7.50
C GLY A 321 4.74 24.46 6.56
N ASN A 322 4.89 24.67 5.25
CA ASN A 322 4.08 23.97 4.26
C ASN A 322 4.12 22.48 4.64
N GLY A 323 2.94 21.85 4.76
CA GLY A 323 2.82 20.44 5.14
C GLY A 323 3.85 19.61 4.39
N GLY A 324 4.60 18.82 5.15
CA GLY A 324 5.65 17.96 4.63
C GLY A 324 5.51 16.56 5.20
N LEU A 325 6.02 15.59 4.45
CA LEU A 325 6.10 14.19 4.86
C LEU A 325 6.97 14.06 6.12
N SER A 326 6.58 13.16 7.01
CA SER A 326 7.36 12.75 8.17
C SER A 326 8.38 11.68 7.79
N ALA A 327 9.53 11.69 8.49
CA ALA A 327 10.43 10.55 8.50
C ALA A 327 9.80 9.30 9.16
N LEU A 328 8.76 9.49 9.99
CA LEU A 328 7.92 8.41 10.50
C LEU A 328 6.87 8.04 9.45
N SER A 329 7.22 7.13 8.56
CA SER A 329 6.50 6.88 7.30
C SER A 329 5.03 6.49 7.47
N ARG A 330 4.65 5.86 8.59
CA ARG A 330 3.23 5.55 8.88
C ARG A 330 2.36 6.79 9.04
N LEU A 331 2.92 7.92 9.44
CA LEU A 331 2.19 9.18 9.56
C LEU A 331 1.85 9.80 8.19
N ASN A 332 2.53 9.35 7.14
CA ASN A 332 2.28 9.77 5.76
C ASN A 332 1.17 8.96 5.08
N LEU A 333 0.74 7.85 5.70
CA LEU A 333 -0.35 7.04 5.17
C LEU A 333 -1.69 7.80 5.24
N PRO A 334 -2.65 7.48 4.35
CA PRO A 334 -4.01 7.98 4.45
C PRO A 334 -4.59 7.70 5.84
N GLY A 335 -5.03 8.74 6.53
CA GLY A 335 -5.53 8.62 7.90
C GLY A 335 -6.65 9.61 8.20
N ALA A 336 -7.51 9.22 9.13
CA ALA A 336 -8.56 10.07 9.67
C ALA A 336 -8.36 10.20 11.18
N ALA A 337 -8.42 11.42 11.70
CA ALA A 337 -8.26 11.67 13.11
C ALA A 337 -9.22 12.75 13.60
N PHE A 338 -9.57 12.67 14.89
CA PHE A 338 -10.16 13.76 15.65
C PHE A 338 -9.10 14.37 16.55
N VAL A 339 -9.10 15.69 16.64
CA VAL A 339 -8.33 16.43 17.65
C VAL A 339 -9.31 17.06 18.61
N THR A 340 -9.11 16.76 19.89
CA THR A 340 -9.89 17.27 21.01
C THR A 340 -8.98 18.14 21.87
N ILE A 341 -9.49 19.30 22.24
CA ILE A 341 -8.84 20.24 23.14
C ILE A 341 -9.71 20.31 24.38
N THR A 342 -9.10 20.14 25.55
CA THR A 342 -9.77 20.29 26.84
C THR A 342 -9.06 21.31 27.70
N GLU A 343 -9.79 21.94 28.60
CA GLU A 343 -9.22 22.70 29.70
C GLU A 343 -8.49 21.78 30.70
N ALA A 344 -7.78 22.37 31.65
CA ALA A 344 -7.03 21.63 32.67
C ALA A 344 -7.91 20.78 33.60
N ASP A 345 -9.17 21.19 33.80
CA ASP A 345 -10.18 20.46 34.57
C ASP A 345 -10.90 19.37 33.76
N GLY A 346 -10.60 19.24 32.46
CA GLY A 346 -11.16 18.24 31.57
C GLY A 346 -12.37 18.72 30.76
N GLU A 347 -12.83 19.96 30.94
CA GLU A 347 -13.94 20.51 30.16
C GLU A 347 -13.58 20.66 28.68
N LEU A 348 -14.55 20.38 27.81
CA LEU A 348 -14.33 20.41 26.36
C LEU A 348 -14.15 21.87 25.88
N ARG A 349 -13.06 22.12 25.15
CA ARG A 349 -12.70 23.44 24.60
C ARG A 349 -12.70 23.51 23.07
N GLY A 350 -12.70 22.35 22.41
CA GLY A 350 -12.84 22.20 20.97
C GLY A 350 -12.71 20.74 20.55
N CYS A 351 -13.44 20.29 19.53
CA CYS A 351 -13.26 18.95 18.96
C CYS A 351 -13.68 18.93 17.49
N ILE A 352 -12.71 18.72 16.60
CA ILE A 352 -12.91 18.64 15.16
C ILE A 352 -12.16 17.41 14.63
N GLY A 353 -12.71 16.75 13.61
CA GLY A 353 -12.07 15.60 13.01
C GLY A 353 -12.64 15.18 11.67
N ASP A 354 -11.96 14.21 11.08
CA ASP A 354 -12.35 13.56 9.85
C ASP A 354 -12.92 12.18 10.11
N LEU A 355 -13.90 11.79 9.30
CA LEU A 355 -14.31 10.40 9.23
C LEU A 355 -13.53 9.65 8.15
N GLU A 356 -13.27 10.27 7.00
CA GLU A 356 -12.64 9.60 5.86
C GLU A 356 -11.18 10.05 5.66
N PRO A 357 -10.26 9.12 5.33
CA PRO A 357 -8.84 9.40 5.18
C PRO A 357 -8.53 10.09 3.85
N ARG A 358 -8.85 11.38 3.74
CA ARG A 358 -8.67 12.16 2.50
C ARG A 358 -7.25 12.69 2.30
N GLN A 359 -6.45 12.73 3.34
CA GLN A 359 -5.09 13.25 3.35
C GLN A 359 -4.21 12.34 4.22
N THR A 360 -2.92 12.67 4.32
CA THR A 360 -2.03 11.95 5.24
C THR A 360 -2.55 12.07 6.68
N LEU A 361 -2.28 11.07 7.52
CA LEU A 361 -2.66 11.11 8.93
C LEU A 361 -2.10 12.38 9.61
N LEU A 362 -0.85 12.72 9.30
CA LEU A 362 -0.18 13.91 9.81
C LEU A 362 -0.91 15.20 9.44
N ASP A 363 -1.30 15.36 8.17
CA ASP A 363 -2.03 16.55 7.72
C ASP A 363 -3.47 16.59 8.25
N SER A 364 -4.11 15.42 8.45
CA SER A 364 -5.39 15.32 9.20
C SER A 364 -5.24 15.87 10.61
N VAL A 365 -4.21 15.46 11.34
CA VAL A 365 -3.99 15.95 12.70
C VAL A 365 -3.67 17.43 12.73
N ARG A 366 -2.74 17.93 11.91
CA ARG A 366 -2.40 19.36 11.83
C ARG A 366 -3.61 20.23 11.54
N ARG A 367 -4.38 19.86 10.50
CA ARG A 367 -5.57 20.62 10.09
C ARG A 367 -6.66 20.60 11.15
N ASN A 368 -6.95 19.42 11.71
CA ASN A 368 -8.01 19.26 12.70
C ASN A 368 -7.64 19.91 14.04
N ALA A 369 -6.36 19.96 14.41
CA ALA A 369 -5.91 20.70 15.59
C ALA A 369 -6.14 22.21 15.45
N ALA A 370 -5.75 22.80 14.32
CA ALA A 370 -6.01 24.21 14.04
C ALA A 370 -7.53 24.50 13.99
N ALA A 371 -8.32 23.62 13.36
CA ALA A 371 -9.77 23.78 13.31
C ALA A 371 -10.43 23.66 14.70
N ALA A 372 -10.01 22.69 15.52
CA ALA A 372 -10.52 22.53 16.89
C ALA A 372 -10.23 23.75 17.76
N ALA A 373 -9.05 24.39 17.58
CA ALA A 373 -8.67 25.56 18.35
C ALA A 373 -9.35 26.87 17.91
N PHE A 374 -9.64 27.03 16.61
CA PHE A 374 -10.03 28.35 16.07
C PHE A 374 -11.33 28.38 15.25
N ALA A 375 -11.88 27.23 14.88
CA ALA A 375 -13.00 27.12 13.94
C ALA A 375 -14.13 26.18 14.41
N ASP A 376 -14.06 25.65 15.64
CA ASP A 376 -15.18 24.92 16.23
C ASP A 376 -16.29 25.92 16.60
N PRO A 377 -17.47 25.88 15.96
CA PRO A 377 -18.51 26.90 16.12
C PRO A 377 -19.15 26.89 17.52
N ARG A 378 -18.87 25.87 18.34
CA ARG A 378 -19.39 25.75 19.70
C ARG A 378 -18.57 26.57 20.71
N PHE A 379 -17.36 26.99 20.34
CA PHE A 379 -16.42 27.62 21.27
C PHE A 379 -15.77 28.88 20.66
N PRO A 380 -15.39 29.88 21.46
CA PRO A 380 -14.58 30.99 20.98
C PRO A 380 -13.20 30.52 20.54
N ALA A 381 -12.54 31.25 19.64
CA ALA A 381 -11.17 30.91 19.24
C ALA A 381 -10.20 30.93 20.44
N LEU A 382 -9.26 29.99 20.48
CA LEU A 382 -8.22 29.92 21.50
C LEU A 382 -7.27 31.12 21.42
N THR A 383 -6.86 31.66 22.57
CA THR A 383 -5.87 32.73 22.67
C THR A 383 -4.47 32.18 22.98
N ALA A 384 -3.45 33.02 22.78
CA ALA A 384 -2.07 32.64 23.09
C ALA A 384 -1.84 32.34 24.59
N ALA A 385 -2.61 32.98 25.48
CA ALA A 385 -2.51 32.77 26.92
C ALA A 385 -3.09 31.41 27.35
N GLU A 386 -4.15 30.94 26.70
CA GLU A 386 -4.78 29.65 26.99
C GLU A 386 -3.97 28.46 26.44
N LEU A 387 -3.07 28.67 25.48
CA LEU A 387 -2.36 27.59 24.80
C LEU A 387 -1.61 26.66 25.78
N GLU A 388 -0.97 27.23 26.81
CA GLU A 388 -0.18 26.45 27.77
C GLU A 388 -1.03 25.73 28.82
N SER A 389 -2.30 26.11 29.00
CA SER A 389 -3.21 25.49 29.97
C SER A 389 -4.11 24.41 29.37
N VAL A 390 -4.36 24.46 28.07
CA VAL A 390 -5.16 23.43 27.40
C VAL A 390 -4.36 22.14 27.17
N ARG A 391 -5.07 21.01 27.22
CA ARG A 391 -4.58 19.69 26.86
C ARG A 391 -5.06 19.32 25.46
N VAL A 392 -4.15 18.77 24.66
CA VAL A 392 -4.46 18.22 23.34
C VAL A 392 -4.56 16.70 23.40
N GLU A 393 -5.59 16.18 22.75
CA GLU A 393 -5.84 14.77 22.54
C GLU A 393 -6.02 14.49 21.04
N VAL A 394 -5.43 13.41 20.56
CA VAL A 394 -5.60 12.91 19.20
C VAL A 394 -6.25 11.53 19.25
N SER A 395 -7.26 11.33 18.42
CA SER A 395 -7.98 10.07 18.25
C SER A 395 -7.87 9.63 16.80
N VAL A 396 -7.01 8.64 16.53
CA VAL A 396 -6.78 8.10 15.18
C VAL A 396 -7.77 6.98 14.90
N LEU A 397 -8.48 7.05 13.77
CA LEU A 397 -9.48 6.06 13.37
C LEU A 397 -8.82 4.94 12.55
N SER A 398 -9.16 3.69 12.87
CA SER A 398 -8.80 2.55 12.02
C SER A 398 -9.56 2.60 10.67
N PRO A 399 -9.03 2.00 9.59
CA PRO A 399 -9.80 1.78 8.37
C PRO A 399 -11.14 1.10 8.67
N LYS A 400 -12.21 1.67 8.13
CA LYS A 400 -13.57 1.15 8.34
C LYS A 400 -13.74 -0.16 7.59
N ARG A 401 -14.25 -1.19 8.26
CA ARG A 401 -14.66 -2.43 7.62
C ARG A 401 -16.18 -2.50 7.56
N THR A 402 -16.73 -2.97 6.44
CA THR A 402 -18.14 -3.37 6.39
C THR A 402 -18.38 -4.49 7.41
N ALA A 403 -19.49 -4.41 8.13
CA ALA A 403 -19.86 -5.38 9.14
C ALA A 403 -21.37 -5.62 9.13
N HIS A 404 -21.76 -6.82 9.49
CA HIS A 404 -23.13 -7.12 9.85
C HIS A 404 -23.44 -6.50 11.23
N TRP A 405 -24.69 -6.06 11.45
CA TRP A 405 -25.07 -5.40 12.71
C TRP A 405 -24.85 -6.29 13.94
N SER A 406 -24.91 -7.62 13.77
CA SER A 406 -24.66 -8.57 14.87
C SER A 406 -23.18 -8.68 15.26
N GLU A 407 -22.27 -8.04 14.52
CA GLU A 407 -20.84 -7.97 14.83
C GLU A 407 -20.48 -6.76 15.69
N VAL A 408 -21.38 -5.78 15.83
CA VAL A 408 -21.14 -4.55 16.58
C VAL A 408 -21.00 -4.86 18.08
N ARG A 409 -19.92 -4.39 18.70
CA ARG A 409 -19.59 -4.61 20.12
C ARG A 409 -19.27 -3.31 20.84
N PRO A 410 -19.44 -3.27 22.17
CA PRO A 410 -18.91 -2.19 23.00
C PRO A 410 -17.42 -1.91 22.69
N GLY A 411 -17.12 -0.65 22.43
CA GLY A 411 -15.80 -0.19 21.99
C GLY A 411 -15.69 0.09 20.48
N ASP A 412 -16.67 -0.32 19.67
CA ASP A 412 -16.68 -0.02 18.24
C ASP A 412 -17.15 1.40 17.95
N GLY A 413 -16.48 2.09 17.04
CA GLY A 413 -17.07 3.18 16.29
C GLY A 413 -17.95 2.61 15.18
N VAL A 414 -19.12 3.19 14.95
CA VAL A 414 -20.09 2.68 13.97
C VAL A 414 -20.55 3.80 13.05
N VAL A 415 -20.40 3.59 11.74
CA VAL A 415 -21.01 4.39 10.68
C VAL A 415 -22.16 3.59 10.07
N ILE A 416 -23.31 4.25 9.93
CA ILE A 416 -24.46 3.70 9.23
C ILE A 416 -24.86 4.60 8.06
N GLU A 417 -25.22 3.99 6.93
CA GLU A 417 -25.66 4.72 5.74
C GLU A 417 -26.78 3.96 5.03
N ARG A 418 -27.83 4.68 4.65
CA ARG A 418 -28.97 4.16 3.87
C ARG A 418 -29.63 5.30 3.09
N ASN A 419 -29.79 5.14 1.77
CA ASN A 419 -30.50 6.08 0.90
C ASN A 419 -30.02 7.55 1.04
N GLY A 420 -28.71 7.77 1.10
CA GLY A 420 -28.11 9.10 1.26
C GLY A 420 -28.23 9.72 2.66
N ARG A 421 -28.84 9.00 3.61
CA ARG A 421 -28.83 9.38 5.03
C ARG A 421 -27.81 8.54 5.78
N GLY A 422 -27.15 9.13 6.77
CA GLY A 422 -26.18 8.40 7.56
C GLY A 422 -25.86 9.08 8.88
N GLY A 423 -25.26 8.31 9.78
CA GLY A 423 -24.88 8.74 11.11
C GLY A 423 -23.62 8.03 11.57
N VAL A 424 -22.93 8.64 12.52
CA VAL A 424 -21.75 8.06 13.16
C VAL A 424 -21.85 8.14 14.67
N PHE A 425 -21.43 7.08 15.34
CA PHE A 425 -21.04 7.10 16.75
C PHE A 425 -19.58 6.70 16.91
N LEU A 426 -18.87 7.45 17.75
CA LEU A 426 -17.51 7.12 18.19
C LEU A 426 -17.58 6.10 19.34
N PRO A 427 -16.50 5.33 19.60
CA PRO A 427 -16.43 4.38 20.70
C PRO A 427 -16.86 4.91 22.08
N GLN A 428 -16.65 6.19 22.35
CA GLN A 428 -16.99 6.81 23.64
C GLN A 428 -18.50 6.80 23.94
N VAL A 429 -19.35 6.67 22.92
CA VAL A 429 -20.81 6.66 23.09
C VAL A 429 -21.29 5.41 23.85
N TRP A 430 -20.52 4.31 23.84
CA TRP A 430 -20.81 3.08 24.58
C TRP A 430 -20.89 3.28 26.10
N GLU A 431 -20.22 4.29 26.64
CA GLU A 431 -20.31 4.62 28.08
C GLU A 431 -21.73 5.05 28.49
N LYS A 432 -22.48 5.65 27.55
CA LYS A 432 -23.87 6.09 27.76
C LYS A 432 -24.89 5.08 27.24
N LEU A 433 -24.53 4.32 26.21
CA LEU A 433 -25.38 3.34 25.53
C LEU A 433 -24.67 1.98 25.47
N PRO A 434 -24.59 1.22 26.58
CA PRO A 434 -23.82 -0.01 26.63
C PRO A 434 -24.50 -1.19 25.92
N ASP A 435 -25.82 -1.15 25.72
CA ASP A 435 -26.57 -2.17 24.99
C ASP A 435 -26.43 -2.00 23.47
N PRO A 436 -25.91 -2.99 22.72
CA PRO A 436 -25.69 -2.86 21.28
C PRO A 436 -26.95 -2.60 20.46
N ARG A 437 -28.09 -3.12 20.89
CA ARG A 437 -29.35 -2.90 20.19
C ARG A 437 -29.79 -1.44 20.36
N GLU A 438 -29.81 -0.94 21.60
CA GLU A 438 -30.15 0.45 21.88
C GLU A 438 -29.16 1.41 21.19
N PHE A 439 -27.87 1.11 21.23
CA PHE A 439 -26.82 1.88 20.54
C PHE A 439 -27.14 2.06 19.05
N LEU A 440 -27.48 0.97 18.36
CA LEU A 440 -27.82 1.00 16.93
C LEU A 440 -29.17 1.69 16.65
N GLU A 441 -30.17 1.48 17.51
CA GLU A 441 -31.49 2.12 17.38
C GLU A 441 -31.40 3.65 17.55
N VAL A 442 -30.58 4.12 18.50
CA VAL A 442 -30.31 5.54 18.75
C VAL A 442 -29.45 6.12 17.62
N LEU A 443 -28.43 5.40 17.14
CA LEU A 443 -27.64 5.79 15.97
C LEU A 443 -28.53 6.01 14.74
N CYS A 444 -29.44 5.07 14.46
CA CYS A 444 -30.37 5.17 13.33
C CYS A 444 -31.28 6.40 13.48
N SER A 445 -31.98 6.49 14.62
CA SER A 445 -33.05 7.47 14.81
C SER A 445 -32.55 8.89 15.04
N GLN A 446 -31.52 9.07 15.87
CA GLN A 446 -31.08 10.40 16.32
C GLN A 446 -29.93 10.99 15.50
N LYS A 447 -29.09 10.14 14.88
CA LYS A 447 -27.96 10.63 14.07
C LYS A 447 -28.19 10.46 12.58
N ALA A 448 -28.73 9.31 12.17
CA ALA A 448 -28.96 9.05 10.75
C ALA A 448 -30.32 9.54 10.24
N GLY A 449 -31.27 9.89 11.13
CA GLY A 449 -32.63 10.25 10.72
C GLY A 449 -33.35 9.10 10.00
N LEU A 450 -33.10 7.87 10.44
CA LEU A 450 -33.66 6.61 9.94
C LEU A 450 -34.63 6.00 10.99
N SER A 451 -35.42 4.99 10.60
CA SER A 451 -36.19 4.22 11.59
C SER A 451 -35.23 3.44 12.50
N LYS A 452 -35.63 3.19 13.76
CA LYS A 452 -34.78 2.54 14.77
C LYS A 452 -34.21 1.19 14.31
N ASP A 453 -34.97 0.47 13.52
CA ASP A 453 -34.71 -0.86 12.98
C ASP A 453 -34.02 -0.85 11.60
N ALA A 454 -33.69 0.33 11.05
CA ALA A 454 -33.11 0.46 9.71
C ALA A 454 -31.77 -0.28 9.55
N TYR A 455 -31.00 -0.48 10.63
CA TYR A 455 -29.75 -1.24 10.61
C TYR A 455 -29.92 -2.72 10.22
N ARG A 456 -31.14 -3.27 10.27
CA ARG A 456 -31.45 -4.65 9.88
C ARG A 456 -31.92 -4.78 8.44
N LEU A 457 -32.24 -3.66 7.78
CA LEU A 457 -32.87 -3.68 6.47
C LEU A 457 -31.85 -3.96 5.36
N PRO A 458 -32.22 -4.74 4.32
CA PRO A 458 -31.38 -4.91 3.13
C PRO A 458 -31.03 -3.57 2.50
N GLY A 459 -29.77 -3.41 2.07
CA GLY A 459 -29.25 -2.16 1.50
C GLY A 459 -28.77 -1.12 2.51
N THR A 460 -28.85 -1.40 3.82
CA THR A 460 -28.16 -0.59 4.82
C THR A 460 -26.70 -0.97 4.88
N VAL A 461 -25.81 0.01 4.73
CA VAL A 461 -24.37 -0.19 4.87
C VAL A 461 -23.99 0.15 6.30
N LEU A 462 -23.43 -0.82 7.01
CA LEU A 462 -22.87 -0.64 8.34
C LEU A 462 -21.37 -0.88 8.28
N ARG A 463 -20.61 0.06 8.83
CA ARG A 463 -19.15 0.04 8.86
C ARG A 463 -18.67 0.24 10.30
N ILE A 464 -17.78 -0.61 10.78
CA ILE A 464 -17.17 -0.47 12.10
C ILE A 464 -15.69 -0.08 12.03
N PHE A 465 -15.20 0.61 13.06
CA PHE A 465 -13.82 1.01 13.23
C PHE A 465 -13.45 1.09 14.71
N SER A 466 -12.16 1.03 15.03
CA SER A 466 -11.63 1.33 16.36
C SER A 466 -10.96 2.71 16.37
N VAL A 467 -10.70 3.21 17.59
CA VAL A 467 -9.97 4.46 17.80
C VAL A 467 -8.73 4.20 18.64
N GLU A 468 -7.58 4.63 18.13
CA GLU A 468 -6.35 4.70 18.90
C GLU A 468 -6.21 6.11 19.47
N LYS A 469 -6.31 6.22 20.80
CA LYS A 469 -6.30 7.49 21.53
C LYS A 469 -4.92 7.78 22.12
N MET A 470 -4.49 9.03 22.01
CA MET A 470 -3.31 9.58 22.69
C MET A 470 -3.61 10.99 23.20
N ALA A 471 -3.11 11.34 24.38
CA ALA A 471 -3.32 12.66 24.98
C ALA A 471 -2.05 13.13 25.67
N GLU A 472 -1.88 14.45 25.76
CA GLU A 472 -0.73 15.03 26.46
C GLU A 472 -0.79 14.72 27.96
N MET A 473 0.37 14.40 28.53
CA MET A 473 0.51 14.30 29.99
C MET A 473 0.27 15.67 30.60
N GLY A 474 -0.52 15.72 31.67
CA GLY A 474 -0.83 16.98 32.34
C GLY A 474 0.45 17.49 32.99
N LYS A 475 0.77 18.77 32.83
CA LYS A 475 1.80 19.40 33.66
C LYS A 475 1.29 19.31 35.11
N LYS A 476 1.96 18.52 35.94
CA LYS A 476 1.69 18.45 37.38
C LYS A 476 2.05 19.77 38.05
#